data_AF-A0A8T4LUL9-F1
#
_entry.id   AF-A0A8T4LUL9-F1
#
_cell.length_a   1.000
_cell.length_b   1.000
_cell.length_c   1.000
_cell.angle_alpha   90.00
_cell.angle_beta   90.00
_cell.angle_gamma   90.00
#
_symmetry.space_group_name_H-M   'P 1'
#
loop_
_entity.id
_entity.type
_entity.pdbx_description
1 polymer ?
#
loop_
_entity_poly.entity_id
_entity_poly.type
_entity_poly.pdbx_seq_one_letter_code
_entity_poly.pdbx_strand_id
1 'polypeptide(L)'
;PKAGVLAEEEAKVVAHNIIAEINGTEKISFNGKGYCFVETGDGKAAYAEGDFFAEPSASVIMQEPSEKFLLEKIEFEKKRLKEWF
;
A
#
# COMPACT_ATOMS: atom_id res chain seq x y z
N PRO A 1 1.47 5.63 -8.98
CA PRO A 1 0.86 4.52 -9.76
C PRO A 1 -0.56 4.26 -9.24
N LYS A 2 -1.41 3.50 -9.95
CA LYS A 2 -2.81 3.22 -9.54
C LYS A 2 -2.97 1.81 -8.94
N ALA A 3 -2.13 1.48 -7.97
CA ALA A 3 -2.15 0.17 -7.31
C ALA A 3 -3.29 0.09 -6.27
N GLY A 4 -3.79 -1.12 -6.00
CA GLY A 4 -4.90 -1.34 -5.05
C GLY A 4 -4.60 -0.83 -3.63
N VAL A 5 -3.37 -1.00 -3.13
CA VAL A 5 -2.98 -0.49 -1.80
C VAL A 5 -2.98 1.03 -1.73
N LEU A 6 -2.64 1.72 -2.83
CA LEU A 6 -2.69 3.19 -2.90
C LEU A 6 -4.14 3.66 -2.89
N ALA A 7 -5.01 2.99 -3.67
CA ALA A 7 -6.44 3.28 -3.66
C ALA A 7 -7.06 3.06 -2.27
N GLU A 8 -6.66 2.01 -1.55
CA GLU A 8 -7.11 1.73 -0.17
C GLU A 8 -6.69 2.87 0.79
N GLU A 9 -5.43 3.31 0.74
CA GLU A 9 -4.92 4.39 1.61
C GLU A 9 -5.50 5.77 1.26
N GLU A 10 -5.64 6.09 -0.02
CA GLU A 10 -6.32 7.31 -0.46
C GLU A 10 -7.79 7.32 -0.02
N ALA A 11 -8.49 6.17 -0.11
CA ALA A 11 -9.86 6.03 0.37
C ALA A 11 -9.98 6.31 1.88
N LYS A 12 -9.02 5.82 2.69
CA LYS A 12 -8.97 6.12 4.14
C LYS A 12 -8.79 7.61 4.42
N VAL A 13 -7.92 8.28 3.68
CA VAL A 13 -7.70 9.73 3.79
C VAL A 13 -8.96 10.51 3.42
N VAL A 14 -9.64 10.14 2.33
CA VAL A 14 -10.90 10.78 1.94
C VAL A 14 -11.97 10.56 3.00
N ALA A 15 -12.13 9.34 3.51
CA ALA A 15 -13.10 9.03 4.56
C ALA A 15 -12.84 9.86 5.83
N HIS A 16 -11.59 9.94 6.28
CA HIS A 16 -11.19 10.81 7.40
C HIS A 16 -11.56 12.27 7.15
N ASN A 17 -11.24 12.79 5.96
CA ASN A 17 -11.44 14.20 5.64
C ASN A 17 -12.92 14.58 5.51
N ILE A 18 -13.78 13.66 5.07
CA ILE A 18 -15.23 13.86 5.08
C ILE A 18 -15.73 13.99 6.52
N ILE A 19 -15.29 13.10 7.42
CA ILE A 19 -15.65 13.16 8.85
C ILE A 19 -15.13 14.46 9.48
N ALA A 20 -13.89 14.86 9.15
CA ALA A 20 -13.28 16.07 9.65
C ALA A 20 -14.03 17.33 9.20
N GLU A 21 -14.51 17.35 7.96
CA GLU A 21 -15.33 18.44 7.44
C GLU A 21 -16.68 18.57 8.16
N ILE A 22 -17.35 17.46 8.45
CA ILE A 22 -18.60 17.43 9.20
C ILE A 22 -18.41 17.94 10.63
N ASN A 23 -17.32 17.56 11.27
CA ASN A 23 -17.06 17.86 12.68
C ASN A 23 -16.26 19.15 12.92
N GLY A 24 -15.81 19.83 11.85
CA GLY A 24 -14.94 21.00 11.96
C GLY A 24 -13.55 20.70 12.54
N THR A 25 -13.03 19.49 12.33
CA THR A 25 -11.69 19.08 12.79
C THR A 25 -10.65 19.11 11.66
N GLU A 26 -9.40 18.80 11.99
CA GLU A 26 -8.28 18.84 11.03
C GLU A 26 -8.35 17.71 9.98
N LYS A 27 -8.07 18.10 8.72
CA LYS A 27 -7.93 17.19 7.58
C LYS A 27 -6.49 16.68 7.46
N ILE A 28 -6.33 15.48 6.91
CA ILE A 28 -5.03 14.85 6.64
C ILE A 28 -4.76 14.74 5.14
N SER A 29 -3.49 14.56 4.79
CA SER A 29 -3.05 14.35 3.41
C SER A 29 -2.53 12.92 3.21
N PHE A 30 -2.77 12.38 2.03
CA PHE A 30 -2.10 11.15 1.61
C PHE A 30 -0.60 11.39 1.47
N ASN A 31 0.22 10.43 1.90
CA ASN A 31 1.67 10.60 2.03
C ASN A 31 2.48 10.10 0.83
N GLY A 32 1.81 9.62 -0.23
CA GLY A 32 2.50 9.14 -1.43
C GLY A 32 3.13 7.76 -1.31
N LYS A 33 2.97 7.06 -0.18
CA LYS A 33 3.63 5.76 0.06
C LYS A 33 2.76 4.59 -0.35
N GLY A 34 3.39 3.58 -0.95
CA GLY A 34 2.73 2.32 -1.30
C GLY A 34 3.71 1.18 -1.47
N TYR A 35 3.17 -0.02 -1.67
CA TYR A 35 3.97 -1.23 -1.86
C TYR A 35 3.27 -2.23 -2.79
N CYS A 36 4.03 -3.21 -3.27
CA CYS A 36 3.48 -4.37 -3.94
C CYS A 36 4.37 -5.60 -3.72
N PHE A 37 3.80 -6.76 -3.97
CA PHE A 37 4.52 -8.02 -4.04
C PHE A 37 4.59 -8.48 -5.50
N VAL A 38 5.73 -9.05 -5.89
CA VAL A 38 5.94 -9.62 -7.22
C VAL A 38 6.42 -11.06 -7.04
N GLU A 39 5.57 -12.04 -7.37
CA GLU A 39 6.00 -13.43 -7.37
C GLU A 39 7.01 -13.68 -8.49
N THR A 40 8.14 -14.31 -8.14
CA THR A 40 9.23 -14.57 -9.08
C THR A 40 9.37 -16.05 -9.45
N GLY A 41 8.53 -16.92 -8.88
CA GLY A 41 8.68 -18.37 -8.97
C GLY A 41 9.47 -18.96 -7.80
N ASP A 42 9.73 -20.27 -7.84
CA ASP A 42 10.53 -21.02 -6.85
C ASP A 42 10.11 -20.83 -5.38
N GLY A 43 8.82 -20.61 -5.12
CA GLY A 43 8.32 -20.36 -3.77
C GLY A 43 8.75 -19.01 -3.19
N LYS A 44 9.07 -18.02 -4.04
CA LYS A 44 9.54 -16.69 -3.62
C LYS A 44 8.71 -15.56 -4.22
N ALA A 45 8.69 -14.44 -3.50
CA ALA A 45 8.22 -13.17 -4.01
C ALA A 45 9.24 -12.07 -3.65
N ALA A 46 9.31 -11.02 -4.46
CA ALA A 46 9.95 -9.77 -4.11
C ALA A 46 8.93 -8.82 -3.46
N TYR A 47 9.42 -7.95 -2.59
CA TYR A 47 8.65 -6.85 -2.03
C TYR A 47 9.19 -5.53 -2.59
N ALA A 48 8.32 -4.72 -3.17
CA ALA A 48 8.67 -3.38 -3.61
C ALA A 48 7.89 -2.35 -2.80
N GLU A 49 8.58 -1.32 -2.32
CA GLU A 49 7.98 -0.17 -1.66
C GLU A 49 8.41 1.11 -2.34
N GLY A 50 7.52 2.10 -2.32
CA GLY A 50 7.79 3.39 -2.95
C GLY A 50 7.25 4.55 -2.14
N ASP A 51 8.00 5.64 -2.17
CA ASP A 51 7.56 6.98 -1.83
C ASP A 51 7.47 7.79 -3.13
N PHE A 52 6.25 7.95 -3.62
CA PHE A 52 5.97 8.62 -4.89
C PHE A 52 5.94 10.14 -4.79
N PHE A 53 5.97 10.70 -3.58
CA PHE A 53 6.06 12.14 -3.33
C PHE A 53 7.46 12.56 -2.86
N ALA A 54 8.42 11.64 -2.83
CA ALA A 54 9.81 11.96 -2.57
C ALA A 54 10.37 12.93 -3.62
N GLU A 55 11.22 13.83 -3.17
CA GLU A 55 11.93 14.83 -3.98
C GLU A 55 13.43 14.49 -4.03
N PRO A 56 14.13 14.73 -5.16
CA PRO A 56 13.68 15.36 -6.41
C PRO A 56 12.92 14.42 -7.36
N SER A 57 12.77 13.15 -6.99
CA SER A 57 12.05 12.15 -7.77
C SER A 57 11.56 11.03 -6.86
N ALA A 58 10.52 10.32 -7.33
CA ALA A 58 9.98 9.16 -6.63
C ALA A 58 11.08 8.14 -6.26
N SER A 59 11.05 7.67 -5.03
CA SER A 59 11.95 6.64 -4.53
C SER A 59 11.21 5.31 -4.55
N VAL A 60 11.78 4.29 -5.19
CA VAL A 60 11.24 2.93 -5.21
C VAL A 60 12.37 1.95 -4.94
N ILE A 61 12.17 1.09 -3.96
CA ILE A 61 13.14 0.06 -3.56
C ILE A 61 12.46 -1.29 -3.75
N MET A 62 13.14 -2.19 -4.46
CA MET A 62 12.73 -3.57 -4.62
C MET A 62 13.70 -4.45 -3.84
N GLN A 63 13.17 -5.20 -2.88
CA GLN A 63 13.94 -6.15 -2.10
C GLN A 63 14.08 -7.47 -2.86
N GLU A 64 15.21 -8.15 -2.65
CA GLU A 64 15.48 -9.44 -3.28
C GLU A 64 14.39 -10.48 -2.98
N PRO A 65 14.03 -11.35 -3.94
CA PRO A 65 12.98 -12.33 -3.73
C PRO A 65 13.27 -13.29 -2.58
N SER A 66 12.28 -13.54 -1.74
CA SER A 66 12.39 -14.47 -0.61
C SER A 66 11.08 -15.23 -0.34
N GLU A 67 11.19 -16.38 0.32
CA GLU A 67 10.04 -17.16 0.80
C GLU A 67 9.22 -16.36 1.83
N LYS A 68 9.91 -15.54 2.65
CA LYS A 68 9.28 -14.65 3.62
C LYS A 68 8.28 -13.71 2.95
N PHE A 69 8.67 -13.04 1.87
CA PHE A 69 7.77 -12.12 1.16
C PHE A 69 6.63 -12.85 0.46
N LEU A 70 6.82 -14.11 0.04
CA LEU A 70 5.71 -14.93 -0.45
C LEU A 70 4.68 -15.17 0.66
N LEU A 71 5.12 -15.54 1.86
CA LEU A 71 4.22 -15.74 3.00
C LEU A 71 3.49 -14.44 3.38
N GLU A 72 4.18 -13.30 3.41
CA GLU A 72 3.57 -11.99 3.67
C GLU A 72 2.53 -11.62 2.61
N LYS A 73 2.81 -11.89 1.33
CA LYS A 73 1.86 -11.72 0.22
C LYS A 73 0.61 -12.59 0.40
N ILE A 74 0.78 -13.86 0.76
CA ILE A 74 -0.35 -14.78 0.98
C ILE A 74 -1.22 -14.29 2.14
N GLU A 75 -0.62 -13.85 3.25
CA GLU A 75 -1.38 -13.30 4.38
C GLU A 75 -2.07 -11.97 4.02
N PHE A 76 -1.40 -11.12 3.22
CA PHE A 76 -2.00 -9.90 2.67
C PHE A 76 -3.29 -10.23 1.89
N GLU A 77 -3.25 -11.22 1.01
CA GLU A 77 -4.40 -11.64 0.20
C GLU A 77 -5.53 -12.22 1.06
N LYS A 78 -5.21 -13.17 1.96
CA LYS A 78 -6.21 -13.78 2.86
C LYS A 78 -6.92 -12.73 3.70
N LYS A 79 -6.18 -11.75 4.24
CA LYS A 79 -6.75 -10.68 5.05
C LYS A 79 -7.76 -9.86 4.24
N ARG A 80 -7.40 -9.39 3.05
CA ARG A 80 -8.31 -8.60 2.20
C ARG A 80 -9.54 -9.39 1.77
N LEU A 81 -9.34 -10.64 1.34
CA LEU A 81 -10.46 -11.50 0.94
C LEU A 81 -11.45 -11.71 2.08
N LYS A 82 -10.97 -11.87 3.32
CA LYS A 82 -11.83 -12.01 4.51
C LYS A 82 -12.52 -10.71 4.94
N GLU A 83 -11.87 -9.57 4.75
CA GLU A 83 -12.44 -8.26 5.16
C GLU A 83 -13.47 -7.73 4.16
N TRP A 84 -13.32 -8.06 2.87
CA TRP A 84 -14.16 -7.52 1.81
C TRP A 84 -15.32 -8.43 1.39
N PHE A 85 -15.24 -9.74 1.66
CA PHE A 85 -16.23 -10.74 1.29
C PHE A 85 -16.60 -11.63 2.47
#